data_AF-A0A373PUW8-F1
#
_entry.id   AF-A0A373PUW8-F1
#
_cell.length_a   1.000
_cell.length_b   1.000
_cell.length_c   1.000
_cell.angle_alpha   90.00
_cell.angle_beta   90.00
_cell.angle_gamma   90.00
#
_symmetry.space_group_name_H-M   'P 1'
#
loop_
_entity.id
_entity.type
_entity.pdbx_description
1 polymer ?
#
loop_
_entity_poly.entity_id
_entity_poly.type
_entity_poly.pdbx_seq_one_letter_code
_entity_poly.pdbx_strand_id
1 'polypeptide(L)'
;MIDKIDMIIAIVLSCLVFIFYTNSTMPQRKNYIMSNISIILGYILIYAVSLYNIQYINIAVSVAVNFFLIYLCFKTNIKNAIIQSLLLVAIMMISEGIISMFTDICSEVNGLSGKSLGVKMIHAVVSKLIYFTGIVIVKIYNQKGKSKK
;
A
#
# COMPACT_ATOMS: atom_id res chain seq x y z
N MET A 1 3.24 23.19 -1.82
CA MET A 1 4.10 22.57 -0.78
C MET A 1 3.28 21.76 0.21
N ILE A 2 2.08 22.26 0.56
CA ILE A 2 1.17 21.65 1.53
C ILE A 2 0.51 20.35 1.00
N ASP A 3 0.18 20.24 -0.29
CA ASP A 3 -0.25 18.98 -0.96
C ASP A 3 0.87 17.93 -1.17
N LYS A 4 2.07 18.18 -0.65
CA LYS A 4 3.14 17.18 -0.65
C LYS A 4 3.21 16.41 0.67
N ILE A 5 2.70 17.00 1.75
CA ILE A 5 2.82 16.45 3.11
C ILE A 5 1.85 15.27 3.30
N ASP A 6 0.62 15.41 2.83
CA ASP A 6 -0.38 14.34 2.78
C ASP A 6 0.12 13.15 1.94
N MET A 7 0.73 13.41 0.78
CA MET A 7 1.33 12.37 -0.06
C MET A 7 2.48 11.64 0.65
N ILE A 8 3.38 12.37 1.32
CA ILE A 8 4.47 11.77 2.11
C ILE A 8 3.90 10.88 3.20
N ILE A 9 2.92 11.36 3.97
CA ILE A 9 2.28 10.61 5.05
C ILE A 9 1.65 9.33 4.50
N ALA A 10 0.90 9.42 3.40
CA ALA A 10 0.25 8.27 2.77
C ALA A 10 1.26 7.20 2.33
N ILE A 11 2.40 7.59 1.76
CA ILE A 11 3.44 6.66 1.31
C ILE A 11 4.20 6.05 2.49
N VAL A 12 4.54 6.82 3.51
CA VAL A 12 5.19 6.31 4.72
C VAL A 12 4.31 5.27 5.41
N LEU A 13 3.02 5.57 5.61
CA LEU A 13 2.05 4.61 6.16
C LEU A 13 1.95 3.36 5.29
N SER A 14 1.86 3.51 3.96
CA SER A 14 1.79 2.38 3.03
C SER A 14 3.04 1.50 3.10
N CYS A 15 4.22 2.12 3.23
CA CYS A 15 5.49 1.44 3.41
C CYS A 15 5.50 0.62 4.72
N LEU A 16 5.04 1.22 5.83
CA LEU A 16 4.96 0.52 7.12
C LEU A 16 4.02 -0.69 7.07
N VAL A 17 2.85 -0.54 6.45
CA VAL A 17 1.90 -1.65 6.27
C VAL A 17 2.53 -2.76 5.42
N PHE A 18 3.25 -2.43 4.36
CA PHE A 18 3.92 -3.41 3.52
C PHE A 18 5.05 -4.16 4.24
N ILE A 19 5.87 -3.44 5.02
CA ILE A 19 6.91 -4.03 5.87
C ILE A 19 6.27 -5.01 6.88
N PHE A 20 5.20 -4.59 7.56
CA PHE A 20 4.48 -5.45 8.50
C PHE A 20 3.91 -6.70 7.82
N TYR A 21 3.27 -6.52 6.67
CA TYR A 21 2.64 -7.60 5.93
C TYR A 21 3.65 -8.65 5.47
N THR A 22 4.70 -8.21 4.77
CA THR A 22 5.68 -9.10 4.16
C THR A 22 6.49 -9.84 5.21
N ASN A 23 6.98 -9.15 6.24
CA ASN A 23 7.76 -9.78 7.32
C ASN A 23 6.95 -10.76 8.17
N SER A 24 5.62 -10.60 8.24
CA SER A 24 4.77 -11.51 9.01
C SER A 24 4.13 -12.64 8.21
N THR A 25 4.17 -12.56 6.88
CA THR A 25 3.54 -13.54 5.98
C THR A 25 4.57 -14.39 5.23
N MET A 26 5.75 -13.85 4.95
CA MET A 26 6.77 -14.49 4.11
C MET A 26 8.14 -14.49 4.80
N PRO A 27 8.86 -15.62 4.77
CA PRO A 27 10.24 -15.63 5.25
C PRO A 27 11.14 -14.86 4.29
N GLN A 28 12.09 -14.12 4.85
CA GLN A 28 13.06 -13.33 4.09
C GLN A 28 14.01 -14.25 3.33
N ARG A 29 14.46 -13.81 2.14
CA ARG A 29 15.38 -14.59 1.31
C ARG A 29 16.81 -14.53 1.83
N LYS A 30 17.27 -13.34 2.21
CA LYS A 30 18.62 -13.08 2.74
C LYS A 30 18.55 -12.64 4.20
N ASN A 31 18.50 -11.33 4.44
CA ASN A 31 18.55 -10.72 5.76
C ASN A 31 17.34 -9.81 5.98
N TYR A 32 16.83 -9.77 7.22
CA TYR A 32 15.72 -8.90 7.63
C TYR A 32 15.99 -7.43 7.31
N ILE A 33 17.16 -6.92 7.72
CA ILE A 33 17.55 -5.52 7.52
C ILE A 33 17.62 -5.19 6.02
N MET A 34 18.25 -6.04 5.22
CA MET A 34 18.41 -5.82 3.77
C MET A 34 17.06 -5.83 3.02
N SER A 35 16.12 -6.67 3.46
CA SER A 35 14.76 -6.70 2.91
C SER A 35 14.04 -5.38 3.19
N ASN A 36 14.05 -4.92 4.43
CA ASN A 36 13.38 -3.69 4.82
C ASN A 36 13.97 -2.44 4.15
N ILE A 37 15.30 -2.37 3.99
CA ILE A 37 15.95 -1.28 3.25
C ILE A 37 15.50 -1.28 1.78
N SER A 38 15.44 -2.46 1.14
CA SER A 38 14.95 -2.58 -0.24
C SER A 38 13.51 -2.09 -0.37
N ILE A 39 12.65 -2.42 0.60
CA ILE A 39 11.27 -1.93 0.62
C ILE A 39 11.23 -0.41 0.70
N ILE A 40 11.98 0.19 1.63
CA ILE A 40 12.04 1.66 1.78
C ILE A 40 12.49 2.32 0.46
N LEU A 41 13.52 1.78 -0.19
CA LEU A 41 14.00 2.26 -1.49
C LEU A 41 12.92 2.14 -2.60
N GLY A 42 12.20 1.03 -2.64
CA GLY A 42 11.08 0.86 -3.57
C GLY A 42 9.95 1.86 -3.35
N TYR A 43 9.62 2.16 -2.08
CA TYR A 43 8.59 3.15 -1.75
C TYR A 43 9.04 4.60 -2.02
N ILE A 44 10.34 4.90 -1.95
CA ILE A 44 10.91 6.17 -2.43
C ILE A 44 10.71 6.32 -3.95
N LEU A 45 10.86 5.23 -4.72
CA LEU A 45 10.57 5.25 -6.16
C LEU A 45 9.09 5.53 -6.43
N ILE A 46 8.17 4.88 -5.69
CA ILE A 46 6.73 5.14 -5.79
C ILE A 46 6.44 6.62 -5.48
N TYR A 47 7.09 7.21 -4.47
CA TYR A 47 6.96 8.63 -4.14
C TYR A 47 7.42 9.52 -5.30
N ALA A 48 8.59 9.25 -5.88
CA ALA A 48 9.11 10.01 -7.01
C ALA A 48 8.16 10.00 -8.22
N VAL A 49 7.56 8.85 -8.52
CA VAL A 49 6.54 8.73 -9.58
C VAL A 49 5.25 9.46 -9.20
N SER A 50 4.86 9.41 -7.93
CA SER A 50 3.63 10.05 -7.45
C SER A 50 3.67 11.58 -7.58
N LEU A 51 4.84 12.19 -7.68
CA LEU A 51 5.00 13.63 -7.93
C LEU A 51 4.44 14.09 -9.29
N TYR A 52 4.31 13.18 -10.27
CA TYR A 52 3.69 13.49 -11.56
C TYR A 52 2.16 13.55 -11.48
N ASN A 53 1.56 13.16 -10.35
CA ASN A 53 0.13 13.26 -10.06
C ASN A 53 -0.81 12.56 -11.08
N ILE A 54 -0.33 11.51 -11.75
CA ILE A 54 -1.14 10.69 -12.66
C ILE A 54 -1.56 9.40 -11.94
N GLN A 55 -2.83 9.32 -11.55
CA GLN A 55 -3.35 8.25 -10.69
C GLN A 55 -3.15 6.84 -11.29
N TYR A 56 -3.44 6.65 -12.58
CA TYR A 56 -3.28 5.34 -13.23
C TYR A 56 -1.83 4.85 -13.25
N ILE A 57 -0.87 5.77 -13.42
CA ILE A 57 0.56 5.45 -13.40
C ILE A 57 0.98 5.05 -11.98
N ASN A 58 0.49 5.75 -10.96
CA ASN A 58 0.80 5.42 -9.56
C ASN A 58 0.33 4.00 -9.18
N ILE A 59 -0.87 3.60 -9.63
CA ILE A 59 -1.39 2.25 -9.40
C ILE A 59 -0.51 1.20 -10.11
N ALA A 60 -0.20 1.41 -11.39
CA ALA A 60 0.62 0.49 -12.17
C ALA A 60 2.03 0.31 -11.58
N VAL A 61 2.69 1.42 -11.20
CA VAL A 61 4.00 1.39 -10.56
C VAL A 61 3.95 0.74 -9.19
N SER A 62 2.89 0.98 -8.39
CA SER A 62 2.71 0.32 -7.10
C SER A 62 2.61 -1.21 -7.24
N VAL A 63 1.82 -1.71 -8.21
CA VAL A 63 1.75 -3.15 -8.50
C VAL A 63 3.11 -3.72 -8.90
N ALA A 64 3.81 -3.04 -9.81
CA ALA A 64 5.12 -3.49 -10.32
C ALA A 64 6.19 -3.51 -9.22
N VAL A 65 6.34 -2.41 -8.47
CA VAL A 65 7.31 -2.30 -7.38
C VAL A 65 7.02 -3.33 -6.29
N ASN A 66 5.76 -3.48 -5.87
CA ASN A 66 5.38 -4.47 -4.87
C ASN A 66 5.71 -5.90 -5.34
N PHE A 67 5.44 -6.22 -6.60
CA PHE A 67 5.79 -7.51 -7.19
C PHE A 67 7.31 -7.76 -7.16
N PHE A 68 8.11 -6.80 -7.64
CA PHE A 68 9.57 -6.92 -7.65
C PHE A 68 10.15 -7.07 -6.25
N LEU A 69 9.68 -6.26 -5.30
CA LEU A 69 10.11 -6.33 -3.90
C LEU A 69 9.80 -7.70 -3.28
N ILE A 70 8.58 -8.21 -3.46
CA ILE A 70 8.17 -9.52 -2.95
C ILE A 70 9.01 -10.63 -3.57
N TYR A 71 9.17 -10.62 -4.90
CA TYR A 71 9.89 -11.66 -5.62
C TYR A 71 11.38 -11.72 -5.25
N LEU A 72 12.04 -10.55 -5.16
CA LEU A 72 13.48 -10.46 -4.89
C LEU A 72 13.81 -10.63 -3.40
N CYS A 73 13.06 -10.01 -2.50
CA CYS A 73 13.42 -9.92 -1.09
C CYS A 73 12.92 -11.11 -0.25
N PHE A 74 11.87 -11.81 -0.69
CA PHE A 74 11.23 -12.88 0.08
C PHE A 74 11.28 -14.24 -0.65
N LYS A 75 11.19 -15.32 0.12
CA LYS A 75 11.12 -16.68 -0.42
C LYS A 75 9.68 -16.96 -0.84
N THR A 76 9.39 -16.76 -2.12
CA THR A 76 8.07 -17.02 -2.71
C THR A 76 8.18 -17.42 -4.17
N ASN A 77 7.13 -18.05 -4.70
CA ASN A 77 7.01 -18.38 -6.12
C ASN A 77 6.47 -17.18 -6.91
N ILE A 78 6.76 -17.10 -8.21
CA ILE A 78 6.29 -16.02 -9.09
C ILE A 78 4.76 -15.85 -9.00
N LYS A 79 4.00 -16.95 -9.07
CA LYS A 79 2.54 -16.94 -8.96
C LYS A 79 2.06 -16.29 -7.65
N ASN A 80 2.67 -16.67 -6.53
CA ASN A 80 2.33 -16.09 -5.24
C ASN A 80 2.75 -14.62 -5.14
N ALA A 81 3.90 -14.24 -5.69
CA ALA A 81 4.33 -12.84 -5.70
C ALA A 81 3.32 -11.95 -6.45
N ILE A 82 2.81 -12.39 -7.61
CA ILE A 82 1.79 -11.68 -8.38
C ILE A 82 0.49 -11.56 -7.59
N ILE A 83 0.00 -12.66 -7.02
CA ILE A 83 -1.26 -12.65 -6.28
C ILE A 83 -1.17 -11.70 -5.07
N GLN A 84 -0.06 -11.72 -4.35
CA GLN A 84 0.11 -10.91 -3.16
C GLN A 84 0.29 -9.43 -3.50
N SER A 85 1.01 -9.09 -4.56
CA SER A 85 1.13 -7.68 -5.01
C SER A 85 -0.22 -7.12 -5.46
N LEU A 86 -1.01 -7.89 -6.21
CA LEU A 86 -2.37 -7.50 -6.61
C LEU A 86 -3.29 -7.36 -5.40
N LEU A 87 -3.23 -8.28 -4.44
CA LEU A 87 -4.04 -8.24 -3.23
C LEU A 87 -3.74 -6.99 -2.37
N LEU A 88 -2.46 -6.65 -2.17
CA LEU A 88 -2.06 -5.44 -1.45
C LEU A 88 -2.65 -4.19 -2.10
N VAL A 89 -2.52 -4.07 -3.43
CA VAL A 89 -3.05 -2.91 -4.17
C VAL A 89 -4.59 -2.90 -4.18
N ALA A 90 -5.24 -4.06 -4.27
CA ALA A 90 -6.70 -4.15 -4.23
C ALA A 90 -7.26 -3.68 -2.87
N ILE A 91 -6.69 -4.12 -1.75
CA ILE A 91 -7.14 -3.68 -0.42
C ILE A 91 -6.89 -2.18 -0.24
N MET A 92 -5.76 -1.67 -0.75
CA MET A 92 -5.47 -0.24 -0.74
C MET A 92 -6.53 0.55 -1.53
N MET A 93 -6.87 0.13 -2.75
CA MET A 93 -7.91 0.79 -3.55
C MET A 93 -9.29 0.74 -2.88
N ILE A 94 -9.66 -0.40 -2.30
CA ILE A 94 -10.92 -0.53 -1.55
C ILE A 94 -10.93 0.42 -0.35
N SER A 95 -9.82 0.53 0.37
CA SER A 95 -9.72 1.43 1.53
C SER A 95 -9.84 2.91 1.16
N GLU A 96 -9.25 3.33 0.04
CA GLU A 96 -9.39 4.68 -0.49
C GLU A 96 -10.81 4.91 -1.03
N GLY A 97 -11.40 3.91 -1.67
CA GLY A 97 -12.79 3.93 -2.16
C GLY A 97 -13.84 4.05 -1.05
N ILE A 98 -13.67 3.34 0.07
CA ILE A 98 -14.60 3.44 1.21
C ILE A 98 -14.59 4.87 1.77
N ILE A 99 -13.40 5.44 2.02
CA ILE A 99 -13.31 6.79 2.58
C ILE A 99 -13.77 7.85 1.59
N SER A 100 -13.55 7.66 0.28
CA SER A 100 -14.04 8.59 -0.74
C SER A 100 -15.57 8.66 -0.80
N MET A 101 -16.27 7.55 -0.52
CA MET A 101 -17.73 7.53 -0.38
C MET A 101 -18.20 8.31 0.86
N PHE A 102 -17.53 8.17 2.01
CA PHE A 102 -17.89 8.90 3.24
C PHE A 102 -17.53 10.38 3.22
N THR A 103 -16.61 10.79 2.35
CA THR A 103 -16.14 12.17 2.27
C THR A 103 -16.75 12.93 1.08
N ASP A 104 -17.84 12.45 0.49
CA ASP A 104 -18.52 13.05 -0.68
C ASP A 104 -17.59 13.38 -1.86
N ILE A 105 -16.51 12.61 -2.03
CA ILE A 105 -15.54 12.81 -3.12
C ILE A 105 -16.07 12.26 -4.45
N CYS A 106 -17.10 11.41 -4.41
CA CYS A 106 -17.66 10.76 -5.59
C CYS A 106 -18.44 11.71 -6.52
N SER A 107 -18.65 12.98 -6.14
CA SER A 107 -19.54 13.91 -6.86
C SER A 107 -18.83 15.07 -7.58
N GLU A 108 -17.51 15.24 -7.43
CA GLU A 108 -16.76 16.30 -8.10
C GLU A 108 -15.71 15.75 -9.06
N VAL A 109 -15.75 16.21 -10.31
CA VAL A 109 -14.83 15.87 -11.42
C VAL A 109 -13.35 16.13 -11.07
N ASN A 110 -13.07 16.89 -10.00
CA ASN A 110 -11.73 17.28 -9.55
C ASN A 110 -11.29 16.69 -8.19
N GLY A 111 -12.06 15.75 -7.61
CA GLY A 111 -11.71 15.06 -6.36
C GLY A 111 -11.33 16.00 -5.20
N LEU A 112 -10.44 15.54 -4.30
CA LEU A 112 -9.98 16.26 -3.10
C LEU A 112 -9.37 17.65 -3.33
N SER A 113 -9.15 18.11 -4.57
CA SER A 113 -8.37 19.30 -4.87
C SER A 113 -8.94 20.59 -4.26
N GLY A 114 -10.25 20.67 -4.00
CA GLY A 114 -10.92 21.82 -3.37
C GLY A 114 -11.07 21.76 -1.84
N LYS A 115 -10.74 20.64 -1.18
CA LYS A 115 -10.96 20.47 0.28
C LYS A 115 -9.78 20.96 1.11
N SER A 116 -10.07 21.36 2.36
CA SER A 116 -9.06 21.82 3.30
C SER A 116 -8.01 20.73 3.58
N LEU A 117 -6.79 21.16 3.88
CA LEU A 117 -5.66 20.27 4.18
C LEU A 117 -6.00 19.22 5.25
N GLY A 118 -6.69 19.64 6.31
CA GLY A 118 -7.06 18.75 7.41
C GLY A 118 -7.91 17.58 6.93
N VAL A 119 -8.84 17.82 6.00
CA VAL A 119 -9.69 16.77 5.42
C VAL A 119 -8.86 15.82 4.56
N LYS A 120 -7.90 16.32 3.77
CA LYS A 120 -6.97 15.49 2.98
C LYS A 120 -6.12 14.57 3.86
N MET A 121 -5.56 15.12 4.94
CA MET A 121 -4.75 14.34 5.90
C MET A 121 -5.58 13.29 6.63
N ILE A 122 -6.79 13.65 7.09
CA ILE A 122 -7.71 12.70 7.74
C ILE A 122 -8.07 11.58 6.76
N HIS A 123 -8.41 11.92 5.51
CA HIS A 123 -8.68 10.91 4.49
C HIS A 123 -7.48 9.96 4.35
N ALA A 124 -6.28 10.49 4.14
CA ALA A 124 -5.07 9.68 3.96
C ALA A 124 -4.80 8.76 5.17
N VAL A 125 -4.86 9.28 6.38
CA VAL A 125 -4.59 8.50 7.60
C VAL A 125 -5.66 7.43 7.83
N VAL A 126 -6.95 7.79 7.76
CA VAL A 126 -8.06 6.85 8.01
C VAL A 126 -8.10 5.76 6.94
N SER A 127 -7.87 6.11 5.67
CA SER A 127 -7.76 5.12 4.59
C SER A 127 -6.63 4.12 4.87
N LYS A 128 -5.45 4.56 5.31
CA LYS A 128 -4.35 3.63 5.64
C LYS A 128 -4.61 2.79 6.89
N LEU A 129 -5.42 3.26 7.84
CA LEU A 129 -5.88 2.43 8.97
C LEU A 129 -6.81 1.31 8.49
N ILE A 130 -7.73 1.59 7.57
CA ILE A 130 -8.60 0.56 6.95
C ILE A 130 -7.76 -0.41 6.11
N TYR A 131 -6.78 0.10 5.38
CA TYR A 131 -5.84 -0.74 4.65
C TYR A 131 -5.10 -1.71 5.59
N PHE A 132 -4.59 -1.20 6.72
CA PHE A 132 -3.91 -2.01 7.72
C PHE A 132 -4.83 -3.09 8.31
N THR A 133 -6.08 -2.76 8.67
CA THR A 133 -7.02 -3.76 9.21
C THR A 133 -7.36 -4.83 8.19
N GLY A 134 -7.58 -4.46 6.91
CA GLY A 134 -7.79 -5.42 5.83
C GLY A 134 -6.63 -6.40 5.67
N ILE A 135 -5.40 -5.89 5.75
CA ILE A 135 -4.18 -6.70 5.72
C ILE A 135 -4.07 -7.66 6.92
N VAL A 136 -4.41 -7.21 8.13
CA VAL A 136 -4.45 -8.05 9.33
C VAL A 136 -5.48 -9.17 9.19
N ILE A 137 -6.67 -8.89 8.64
CA ILE A 137 -7.71 -9.90 8.40
C ILE A 137 -7.22 -10.97 7.43
N VAL A 138 -6.63 -10.56 6.30
CA VAL A 138 -6.06 -11.50 5.30
C VAL A 138 -4.98 -12.38 5.93
N LYS A 139 -4.12 -11.80 6.77
CA LYS A 139 -3.10 -12.56 7.50
C LYS A 139 -3.71 -13.63 8.39
N ILE A 140 -4.72 -13.29 9.21
CA ILE A 140 -5.40 -14.24 10.09
C ILE A 140 -6.04 -15.39 9.27
N TYR A 141 -6.66 -15.06 8.14
CA TYR A 141 -7.28 -16.05 7.26
C TYR A 141 -6.23 -17.01 6.66
N ASN A 142 -5.11 -16.47 6.18
CA ASN A 142 -4.01 -17.26 5.63
C ASN A 142 -3.32 -18.16 6.68
N GLN A 143 -3.28 -17.74 7.95
CA GLN A 143 -2.75 -18.57 9.04
C GLN A 143 -3.71 -19.71 9.42
N LYS A 144 -5.02 -19.44 9.50
CA LYS A 144 -6.04 -20.48 9.73
C LYS A 144 -6.04 -21.56 8.65
N GLY A 145 -5.78 -21.20 7.40
CA GLY A 145 -5.67 -22.15 6.28
C GLY A 145 -4.45 -23.07 6.35
N LYS A 146 -3.35 -22.64 7.00
CA LYS A 146 -2.13 -23.46 7.19
C LYS A 146 -2.23 -24.44 8.36
N SER A 147 -3.04 -24.13 9.38
CA SER A 147 -3.23 -25.00 10.55
C SER A 147 -4.20 -26.18 10.31
N LYS A 148 -4.87 -26.23 9.16
CA LYS A 148 -5.81 -27.28 8.77
C LYS A 148 -5.22 -28.31 7.78
N LYS A 149 -3.91 -28.26 7.53
CA LYS A 149 -3.16 -29.27 6.78
C LYS A 149 -2.15 -29.92 7.71
#